data_AF-A0A941SP71-F1
#
_entry.id   AF-A0A941SP71-F1
#
_cell.length_a   1.000
_cell.length_b   1.000
_cell.length_c   1.000
_cell.angle_alpha   90.00
_cell.angle_beta   90.00
_cell.angle_gamma   90.00
#
_symmetry.space_group_name_H-M   'P 1'
#
loop_
_entity.id
_entity.type
_entity.pdbx_description
1 polymer ?
#
loop_
_entity_poly.entity_id
_entity_poly.type
_entity_poly.pdbx_seq_one_letter_code
_entity_poly.pdbx_strand_id
1 'polypeptide(L)' 'GASSVRALAKELERDYSNVHQDIKILSQAGLLLQDKKGRYSMPWDKIVTEISMTEWISPQRHASKAHSVSHSHHSPHR' A
#
# COMPACT_ATOMS: atom_id res chain seq x y z
N GLY A 1 -2.40 -9.32 -24.50
CA GLY A 1 -1.04 -9.76 -24.90
C GLY A 1 -0.01 -8.76 -24.42
N ALA A 2 1.30 -9.05 -24.54
CA ALA A 2 2.35 -8.13 -24.07
C ALA A 2 2.51 -6.90 -24.99
N SER A 3 2.50 -5.69 -24.41
CA SER A 3 2.49 -4.41 -25.12
C SER A 3 3.61 -3.47 -24.67
N SER A 4 4.12 -2.62 -25.57
CA SER A 4 5.05 -1.55 -25.19
C SER A 4 4.31 -0.35 -24.61
N VAL A 5 5.01 0.50 -23.84
CA VAL A 5 4.45 1.76 -23.31
C VAL A 5 3.86 2.64 -24.43
N ARG A 6 4.55 2.69 -25.58
CA ARG A 6 4.09 3.47 -26.74
C ARG A 6 2.82 2.90 -27.38
N ALA A 7 2.70 1.58 -27.46
CA ALA A 7 1.48 0.94 -27.95
C ALA A 7 0.31 1.22 -26.99
N LEU A 8 0.54 1.10 -25.68
CA LEU A 8 -0.46 1.40 -24.65
C LEU A 8 -0.90 2.86 -24.65
N ALA A 9 0.03 3.81 -24.81
CA ALA A 9 -0.29 5.23 -24.93
C ALA A 9 -1.22 5.52 -26.12
N LYS A 10 -0.96 4.88 -27.26
CA LYS A 10 -1.80 4.99 -28.45
C LYS A 10 -3.19 4.36 -28.24
N GLU A 11 -3.24 3.18 -27.64
CA GLU A 11 -4.49 2.44 -27.41
C GLU A 11 -5.39 3.12 -26.36
N LEU A 12 -4.80 3.68 -25.30
CA LEU A 12 -5.51 4.38 -24.24
C LEU A 12 -5.80 5.85 -24.56
N GLU A 13 -5.31 6.35 -25.70
CA GLU A 13 -5.40 7.77 -26.09
C GLU A 13 -4.88 8.72 -25.00
N ARG A 14 -3.81 8.31 -24.30
CA ARG A 14 -3.19 9.07 -23.21
C ARG A 14 -1.74 9.43 -23.55
N ASP A 15 -1.27 10.52 -22.98
CA ASP A 15 0.11 10.95 -23.14
C ASP A 15 1.10 9.86 -22.71
N TYR A 16 2.18 9.72 -23.48
CA TYR A 16 3.23 8.73 -23.22
C TYR A 16 3.84 8.87 -21.83
N SER A 17 4.06 10.09 -21.33
CA SER A 17 4.63 10.34 -20.00
C SER A 17 3.73 9.79 -18.88
N ASN A 18 2.42 9.97 -19.02
CA ASN A 18 1.44 9.48 -18.05
C ASN A 18 1.41 7.95 -18.04
N VAL A 19 1.35 7.33 -19.22
CA VAL A 19 1.38 5.87 -19.33
C VAL A 19 2.71 5.30 -18.84
N HIS A 20 3.83 5.94 -19.13
CA HIS A 20 5.13 5.52 -18.61
C HIS A 20 5.17 5.57 -17.07
N GLN A 21 4.62 6.63 -16.47
CA GLN A 21 4.54 6.76 -15.02
C GLN A 21 3.62 5.68 -14.40
N ASP A 22 2.46 5.44 -15.00
CA ASP A 22 1.53 4.39 -14.56
C ASP A 22 2.21 3.01 -14.61
N ILE A 23 2.88 2.68 -15.72
CA ILE A 23 3.62 1.42 -15.88
C ILE A 23 4.74 1.29 -14.83
N LYS A 24 5.44 2.38 -14.51
CA LYS A 24 6.47 2.39 -13.46
C LYS A 24 5.89 2.03 -12.10
N ILE A 25 4.78 2.67 -11.71
CA ILE A 25 4.10 2.42 -10.42
C ILE A 25 3.61 0.97 -10.35
N LEU A 26 2.94 0.50 -11.40
CA LEU A 26 2.41 -0.87 -11.45
C LEU A 26 3.53 -1.93 -11.43
N SER A 27 4.65 -1.66 -12.10
CA SER A 27 5.83 -2.55 -12.07
C SER A 27 6.47 -2.59 -10.67
N GLN A 28 6.58 -1.44 -10.01
CA GLN A 28 7.08 -1.35 -8.63
C GLN A 28 6.17 -2.07 -7.63
N ALA A 29 4.86 -2.05 -7.86
CA ALA A 29 3.89 -2.82 -7.09
C ALA A 29 3.89 -4.33 -7.42
N GLY A 30 4.69 -4.79 -8.38
CA GLY A 30 4.74 -6.20 -8.80
C GLY A 30 3.53 -6.65 -9.60
N LEU A 31 2.72 -5.70 -10.12
CA LEU A 31 1.48 -6.00 -10.84
C LEU A 31 1.71 -6.29 -12.33
N LEU A 32 2.88 -5.97 -12.87
CA LEU A 32 3.23 -6.19 -14.27
C LEU A 32 4.47 -7.07 -14.39
N LEU A 33 4.47 -7.91 -15.42
CA LEU A 33 5.65 -8.63 -15.89
C LEU A 33 6.23 -7.91 -17.11
N GLN A 34 7.56 -7.82 -17.16
CA GLN A 34 8.28 -7.33 -18.33
C GLN A 34 8.99 -8.48 -19.04
N ASP A 35 8.79 -8.60 -20.35
CA ASP A 35 9.50 -9.58 -21.17
C ASP A 35 10.91 -9.09 -21.55
N LYS A 36 11.73 -9.99 -22.12
CA LYS A 36 13.09 -9.67 -22.58
C LYS A 36 13.14 -8.59 -23.68
N LYS A 37 12.00 -8.27 -24.31
CA LYS A 37 11.86 -7.25 -25.36
C LYS A 37 11.35 -5.92 -24.79
N GLY A 38 11.24 -5.81 -23.46
CA GLY A 38 10.78 -4.60 -22.78
C GLY A 38 9.28 -4.36 -22.86
N ARG A 39 8.47 -5.37 -23.22
CA ARG A 39 7.00 -5.26 -23.25
C ARG A 39 6.40 -5.70 -21.93
N TYR A 40 5.27 -5.10 -21.58
CA TYR A 40 4.56 -5.33 -20.34
C TYR A 40 3.32 -6.19 -20.55
N SER A 41 3.07 -7.09 -19.60
CA SER A 41 1.86 -7.91 -19.56
C SER A 41 1.40 -8.09 -18.12
N MET A 42 0.10 -8.23 -17.93
CA MET A 42 -0.50 -8.59 -16.65
C MET A 42 -0.91 -10.06 -16.71
N PRO A 43 -0.25 -10.98 -15.97
CA PRO A 43 -0.57 -12.40 -16.00
C PRO A 43 -1.77 -12.76 -15.10
N TRP A 44 -2.33 -11.77 -14.40
CA TRP A 44 -3.42 -11.96 -13.46
C TRP A 44 -4.75 -11.67 -14.14
N ASP A 45 -5.71 -12.57 -13.96
CA ASP A 45 -7.08 -12.35 -14.42
C ASP A 45 -7.88 -11.46 -13.45
N LYS A 46 -7.46 -11.37 -12.17
CA LYS A 46 -8.16 -10.61 -11.13
C LYS A 46 -7.21 -10.05 -10.07
N ILE A 47 -7.48 -8.81 -9.65
CA ILE A 47 -6.88 -8.19 -8.46
C ILE A 47 -8.01 -7.98 -7.44
N VAL A 48 -7.80 -8.41 -6.19
CA VAL A 48 -8.75 -8.23 -5.10
C VAL A 48 -8.09 -7.34 -4.05
N THR A 49 -8.80 -6.29 -3.64
CA THR A 49 -8.35 -5.36 -2.60
C THR A 49 -9.49 -5.19 -1.61
N GLU A 50 -9.23 -5.45 -0.34
CA GLU A 50 -10.17 -5.25 0.76
C GLU A 50 -9.68 -4.08 1.61
N ILE A 51 -10.50 -3.04 1.74
CA ILE A 51 -10.18 -1.83 2.49
C ILE A 51 -11.19 -1.74 3.65
N SER A 52 -10.74 -2.04 4.85
CA SER A 52 -11.54 -1.86 6.06
C SER A 52 -11.54 -0.40 6.47
N MET A 53 -12.73 0.23 6.51
CA MET A 53 -12.89 1.62 6.94
C MET A 53 -12.98 1.76 8.47
N THR A 54 -12.96 0.66 9.21
CA THR A 54 -13.25 0.64 10.64
C THR A 54 -12.15 1.28 11.50
N GLU A 55 -10.93 1.44 10.98
CA GLU A 55 -9.85 2.18 11.67
C GLU A 55 -9.87 3.70 11.41
N TRP A 56 -10.57 4.20 10.38
CA TRP A 56 -10.62 5.63 10.08
C TRP A 56 -11.44 6.44 11.10
N ILE A 57 -12.34 5.79 11.85
CA ILE A 57 -13.20 6.42 12.87
C ILE A 57 -12.82 5.96 14.28
N SER A 58 -11.52 5.79 14.58
CA SER A 58 -11.07 5.70 15.98
C SER A 58 -10.86 7.11 16.54
N PRO A 59 -11.78 7.67 17.35
CA PRO A 59 -11.43 8.79 18.21
C PRO A 59 -10.30 8.29 19.12
N GLN A 60 -9.22 9.08 19.23
CA GLN A 60 -7.97 8.66 19.82
C GLN A 60 -8.17 7.85 21.12
N ARG A 61 -7.55 6.68 21.20
CA ARG A 61 -7.31 5.96 22.46
C ARG A 61 -6.27 6.71 23.29
N HIS A 62 -6.58 7.94 23.71
CA HIS A 62 -6.00 8.50 24.93
C HIS A 62 -6.80 7.98 26.13
N ALA A 63 -6.86 6.65 26.28
CA ALA A 63 -6.99 6.09 27.60
C ALA A 63 -5.61 6.23 28.23
N SER A 64 -5.35 7.41 28.78
CA SER A 64 -4.26 7.68 29.70
C SER A 64 -4.15 6.49 30.62
N LYS A 65 -3.04 5.76 30.53
CA LYS A 65 -2.64 4.81 31.58
C LYS A 65 -2.73 5.59 32.87
N ALA A 66 -3.73 5.28 33.70
CA ALA A 66 -3.78 5.77 35.06
C ALA A 66 -2.44 5.39 35.67
N HIS A 67 -1.63 6.39 36.00
CA HIS A 67 -0.49 6.22 36.89
C HIS A 67 -1.09 5.77 38.22
N SER A 68 -1.25 4.46 38.39
CA SER A 68 -1.41 3.86 39.70
C SER A 68 -0.04 3.96 40.37
N VAL A 69 0.24 5.12 40.95
CA VAL A 69 1.25 5.23 41.99
C VAL A 69 0.60 4.61 43.23
N SER A 70 0.67 3.28 43.28
CA SER A 70 0.45 2.54 44.52
C SER A 70 1.75 2.66 45.32
N HIS A 71 1.83 3.64 46.21
CA HIS A 71 2.81 3.63 47.29
C HIS A 71 2.08 3.25 48.57
N SER A 72 2.17 1.97 48.92
CA SER A 72 1.77 1.48 50.22
C SER A 72 2.78 0.45 50.72
N HIS A 73 3.46 0.84 51.80
CA HIS A 73 4.01 0.04 52.89
C HIS A 73 5.23 -0.87 52.64
N HIS A 74 6.38 -0.47 53.20
CA HIS A 74 7.05 -1.32 54.20
C HIS A 74 8.02 -0.52 55.09
N SER A 75 7.65 -0.35 56.37
CA SER A 75 8.64 -0.26 57.44
C SER A 75 9.27 -1.63 57.65
N PRO A 76 10.55 -1.68 58.05
CA PRO A 76 10.95 -2.67 59.02
C PRO A 76 11.59 -2.01 60.25
N HIS A 77 11.12 -2.47 61.40
CA HIS A 77 11.79 -2.37 62.69
C HIS A 77 13.25 -2.86 62.59
N ARG A 78 14.19 -2.13 63.19
CA ARG A 78 14.90 -2.51 64.43
C ARG A 78 15.91 -1.45 64.83
#